data_AF-A0A7V4AWP9-F1
#
_entry.id   AF-A0A7V4AWP9-F1
#
_cell.length_a   1.000
_cell.length_b   1.000
_cell.length_c   1.000
_cell.angle_alpha   90.00
_cell.angle_beta   90.00
_cell.angle_gamma   90.00
#
_symmetry.space_group_name_H-M   'P 1'
#
loop_
_entity.id
_entity.type
_entity.pdbx_description
1 polymer ?
#
loop_
_entity_poly.entity_id
_entity_poly.type
_entity_poly.pdbx_seq_one_letter_code
_entity_poly.pdbx_strand_id
1 'polypeptide(L)'
;MADKKPTYEELQRRVEELEREVLNARAASSLGLDEQARMAMLERIMDQVGEGIAVAGLDGAVRFCNRRFAEMHQYRPEELLGRNLSMFHTPEQLER
;
A
#
# COMPACT_ATOMS: atom_id res chain seq x y z
N MET A 1 9.64 44.92 -24.40
CA MET A 1 10.47 44.69 -23.21
C MET A 1 11.32 43.47 -23.53
N ALA A 2 12.65 43.62 -23.62
CA ALA A 2 13.50 42.56 -24.16
C ALA A 2 13.76 41.50 -23.08
N ASP A 3 13.37 40.25 -23.34
CA ASP A 3 13.80 39.09 -22.56
C ASP A 3 15.33 39.01 -22.63
N LYS A 4 15.97 39.35 -21.52
CA LYS A 4 17.41 39.29 -21.38
C LYS A 4 17.80 37.82 -21.34
N LYS A 5 18.56 37.36 -22.34
CA LYS A 5 19.05 35.97 -22.35
C LYS A 5 19.89 35.71 -21.09
N PRO A 6 19.68 34.58 -20.41
CA PRO A 6 20.45 34.22 -19.23
C PRO A 6 21.93 34.10 -19.58
N THR A 7 22.77 34.47 -18.63
CA THR A 7 24.22 34.35 -18.69
C THR A 7 24.66 32.88 -18.61
N TYR A 8 25.90 32.61 -19.01
CA TYR A 8 26.45 31.25 -18.96
C TYR A 8 26.48 30.68 -17.53
N GLU A 9 26.81 31.51 -16.54
CA GLU A 9 26.79 31.11 -15.12
C GLU A 9 25.39 30.79 -14.61
N GLU A 10 24.37 31.56 -15.02
CA GLU A 10 22.97 31.29 -14.68
C GLU A 10 22.48 29.97 -15.30
N LEU A 11 22.86 29.69 -16.54
CA LEU A 11 22.56 28.41 -17.20
C LEU A 11 23.25 27.24 -16.49
N GLN A 12 24.52 27.39 -16.13
CA GLN A 12 25.28 26.36 -15.45
C GLN A 12 24.70 26.04 -14.06
N ARG A 13 24.33 27.08 -13.29
CA ARG A 13 23.62 26.92 -12.02
C ARG A 13 22.27 26.22 -12.20
N ARG A 14 21.53 26.55 -13.27
CA ARG A 14 20.24 25.92 -13.56
C ARG A 14 20.38 24.44 -13.93
N VAL A 15 21.43 24.08 -14.67
CA VAL A 15 21.73 22.68 -15.00
C VAL A 15 22.04 21.88 -13.74
N GLU A 16 22.92 22.38 -12.87
CA GLU A 16 23.25 21.71 -11.60
C GLU A 16 22.02 21.53 -10.69
N GLU A 17 21.14 22.53 -10.64
CA GLU A 17 19.89 22.46 -9.90
C GLU A 17 18.94 21.40 -10.47
N LEU A 18 18.74 21.39 -11.80
CA LEU A 18 17.89 20.40 -12.48
C LEU A 18 18.44 18.98 -12.35
N GLU A 19 19.76 18.80 -12.44
CA GLU A 19 20.40 17.50 -12.23
C GLU A 19 20.13 16.97 -10.82
N ARG A 20 20.22 17.82 -9.79
CA ARG A 20 19.85 17.46 -8.42
C ARG A 20 18.37 17.11 -8.31
N GLU A 21 17.48 17.88 -8.92
CA GLU A 21 16.04 17.58 -8.91
C GLU A 21 15.75 16.22 -9.57
N VAL A 22 16.36 15.92 -10.72
CA VAL A 22 16.19 14.64 -11.42
C VAL A 22 16.72 13.48 -10.58
N LEU A 23 17.88 13.63 -9.93
CA LEU A 23 18.44 12.63 -9.02
C LEU A 23 17.48 12.35 -7.85
N ASN A 24 16.94 13.40 -7.22
CA ASN A 24 16.00 13.27 -6.12
C ASN A 24 14.68 12.59 -6.57
N ALA A 25 14.15 13.00 -7.73
CA ALA A 25 12.93 12.41 -8.28
C ALA A 25 13.10 10.93 -8.63
N ARG A 26 14.26 10.54 -9.18
CA ARG A 26 14.60 9.14 -9.47
C ARG A 26 14.72 8.31 -8.20
N ALA A 27 15.39 8.83 -7.18
CA ALA A 27 15.52 8.15 -5.89
C ALA A 27 14.16 7.95 -5.20
N ALA A 28 13.29 8.97 -5.21
CA ALA A 28 11.93 8.84 -4.68
C ALA A 28 11.10 7.83 -5.47
N SER A 29 11.21 7.83 -6.81
CA SER A 29 10.51 6.87 -7.67
C SER A 29 11.00 5.42 -7.45
N SER A 30 12.32 5.20 -7.32
CA SER A 30 12.87 3.85 -7.08
C SER A 30 12.46 3.31 -5.71
N LEU A 31 12.48 4.16 -4.68
CA LEU A 31 11.99 3.78 -3.34
C LEU A 31 10.50 3.39 -3.37
N GLY A 32 9.67 4.16 -4.09
CA GLY A 32 8.25 3.83 -4.25
C GLY A 32 8.01 2.51 -5.00
N LEU A 33 8.82 2.22 -6.03
CA LEU A 33 8.74 0.95 -6.76
C LEU A 33 9.12 -0.25 -5.88
N ASP A 34 10.16 -0.11 -5.06
CA ASP A 34 10.61 -1.17 -4.15
C ASP A 34 9.54 -1.45 -3.07
N GLU A 35 8.92 -0.41 -2.52
CA GLU A 35 7.84 -0.56 -1.54
C GLU A 35 6.61 -1.26 -2.15
N GLN A 36 6.19 -0.85 -3.35
CA GLN A 36 5.09 -1.49 -4.07
C GLN A 36 5.39 -2.95 -4.41
N ALA A 37 6.60 -3.26 -4.89
CA ALA A 37 7.02 -4.62 -5.18
C ALA A 37 7.01 -5.49 -3.90
N ARG A 38 7.45 -4.92 -2.78
CA ARG A 38 7.45 -5.61 -1.48
C ARG A 38 6.03 -5.89 -0.99
N MET A 39 5.12 -4.91 -1.07
CA MET A 39 3.71 -5.11 -0.70
C MET A 39 3.06 -6.18 -1.58
N ALA A 40 3.22 -6.10 -2.90
CA ALA A 40 2.66 -7.08 -3.83
C ALA A 40 3.22 -8.50 -3.61
N MET A 41 4.50 -8.61 -3.21
CA MET A 41 5.09 -9.90 -2.86
C MET A 41 4.47 -10.48 -1.57
N LEU A 42 4.28 -9.65 -0.54
CA LEU A 42 3.65 -10.07 0.71
C LEU A 42 2.20 -10.51 0.49
N GLU A 43 1.42 -9.76 -0.31
CA GLU A 43 0.04 -10.15 -0.67
C GLU A 43 0.00 -11.52 -1.35
N ARG A 44 0.88 -11.77 -2.32
CA ARG A 44 0.96 -13.07 -3.02
C ARG A 44 1.33 -14.22 -2.08
N ILE A 45 2.27 -13.99 -1.16
CA ILE A 45 2.65 -15.00 -0.17
C ILE A 45 1.43 -15.34 0.71
N MET A 46 0.72 -14.32 1.19
CA MET A 46 -0.47 -14.49 2.02
C MET A 46 -1.60 -15.23 1.28
N ASP A 47 -1.76 -15.03 -0.03
CA ASP A 47 -2.74 -15.73 -0.85
C ASP A 47 -2.36 -17.19 -1.15
N GLN A 48 -1.07 -17.53 -1.11
CA GLN A 48 -0.59 -18.90 -1.28
C GLN A 48 -0.73 -19.75 -0.02
N VAL A 49 -0.77 -19.12 1.16
CA VAL A 49 -1.03 -19.83 2.42
C VAL A 49 -2.42 -20.49 2.34
N GLY A 50 -2.50 -21.78 2.68
CA GLY A 50 -3.76 -22.54 2.64
C GLY A 50 -4.76 -22.19 3.75
N GLU A 51 -4.31 -21.46 4.77
CA GLU A 51 -5.13 -21.00 5.88
C GLU A 51 -5.76 -19.63 5.60
N GLY A 52 -6.97 -19.41 6.13
CA GLY A 52 -7.59 -18.10 6.13
C GLY A 52 -6.94 -17.18 7.16
N ILE A 53 -6.43 -16.03 6.71
CA ILE A 53 -5.84 -15.00 7.56
C ILE A 53 -6.68 -13.73 7.49
N ALA A 54 -7.06 -13.19 8.65
CA ALA A 54 -7.66 -11.88 8.78
C ALA A 54 -7.02 -11.08 9.92
N VAL A 55 -6.97 -9.77 9.75
CA VAL A 55 -6.55 -8.81 10.78
C VAL A 55 -7.74 -7.91 11.06
N ALA A 56 -8.12 -7.79 12.33
CA ALA A 56 -9.17 -6.89 12.77
C ALA A 56 -8.64 -5.83 13.74
N GLY A 57 -9.37 -4.72 13.84
CA GLY A 57 -9.16 -3.73 14.89
C GLY A 57 -9.67 -4.18 16.25
N LEU A 58 -9.38 -3.37 17.27
CA LEU A 58 -9.92 -3.57 18.62
C LEU A 58 -11.44 -3.42 18.68
N ASP A 59 -12.02 -2.73 17.70
CA ASP A 59 -13.46 -2.62 17.45
C ASP A 59 -14.03 -3.87 16.76
N GLY A 60 -13.20 -4.87 16.46
CA GLY A 60 -13.57 -6.10 15.76
C GLY A 60 -13.74 -5.93 14.24
N ALA A 61 -13.53 -4.73 13.69
CA ALA A 61 -13.66 -4.47 12.26
C ALA A 61 -12.47 -5.05 11.48
N VAL A 62 -12.74 -5.86 10.46
CA VAL A 62 -11.72 -6.44 9.58
C VAL A 62 -11.00 -5.33 8.81
N ARG A 63 -9.68 -5.25 8.97
CA ARG A 63 -8.79 -4.32 8.27
C ARG A 63 -8.07 -4.97 7.09
N PHE A 64 -7.92 -6.28 7.15
CA PHE A 64 -7.30 -7.08 6.10
C PHE A 64 -7.84 -8.51 6.18
N CYS A 65 -8.01 -9.15 5.03
CA CYS A 65 -8.16 -10.60 4.94
C CYS A 65 -7.51 -11.10 3.65
N ASN A 66 -6.83 -12.24 3.71
CA ASN A 66 -6.34 -12.90 2.49
C ASN A 66 -7.50 -13.52 1.71
N ARG A 67 -7.25 -13.89 0.45
CA ARG A 67 -8.27 -14.51 -0.40
C ARG A 67 -8.85 -15.79 0.20
N ARG A 68 -8.02 -16.60 0.87
CA ARG A 68 -8.48 -17.85 1.52
C ARG A 68 -9.50 -17.61 2.61
N PHE A 69 -9.30 -16.62 3.47
CA PHE A 69 -10.25 -16.30 4.53
C PHE A 69 -11.62 -15.94 3.96
N ALA A 70 -11.63 -15.11 2.92
CA ALA A 70 -12.86 -14.69 2.26
C ALA A 70 -13.56 -15.89 1.58
N GLU A 71 -12.82 -16.73 0.85
CA GLU A 71 -13.35 -17.95 0.21
C GLU A 71 -13.95 -18.93 1.22
N MET A 72 -13.28 -19.15 2.36
CA MET A 72 -13.78 -20.02 3.43
C MET A 72 -15.14 -19.57 3.96
N HIS A 73 -15.38 -18.26 4.00
CA HIS A 73 -16.63 -17.68 4.48
C HIS A 73 -17.61 -17.32 3.36
N GLN A 74 -17.30 -17.66 2.10
CA GLN A 74 -18.13 -17.39 0.92
C GLN A 74 -18.34 -15.90 0.63
N TYR A 75 -17.29 -15.10 0.85
CA TYR A 75 -17.24 -13.68 0.52
C TYR A 75 -16.07 -13.37 -0.41
N ARG A 76 -16.08 -12.17 -0.99
CA ARG A 76 -14.88 -11.55 -1.55
C ARG A 76 -14.16 -10.71 -0.49
N PRO A 77 -12.83 -10.54 -0.57
CA PRO A 77 -12.09 -9.76 0.41
C PRO A 77 -12.66 -8.35 0.63
N GLU A 78 -13.09 -7.68 -0.44
CA GLU A 78 -13.59 -6.31 -0.39
C GLU A 78 -14.93 -6.20 0.35
N GLU A 79 -15.69 -7.29 0.46
CA GLU A 79 -16.98 -7.33 1.17
C GLU A 79 -16.81 -7.47 2.68
N LEU A 80 -15.65 -7.98 3.10
CA LEU A 80 -15.30 -8.21 4.50
C LEU A 80 -14.60 -7.01 5.12
N LEU A 81 -13.90 -6.18 4.35
CA LEU A 81 -13.25 -4.97 4.86
C LEU A 81 -14.28 -4.07 5.57
N GLY A 82 -13.98 -3.71 6.83
CA GLY A 82 -14.84 -2.92 7.70
C GLY A 82 -15.98 -3.69 8.37
N ARG A 83 -16.24 -4.95 8.02
CA ARG A 83 -17.22 -5.79 8.71
C ARG A 83 -16.67 -6.27 10.05
N ASN A 84 -17.57 -6.50 11.01
CA ASN A 84 -17.17 -6.97 12.33
C ASN A 84 -17.02 -8.51 12.33
N LEU A 85 -15.91 -9.03 12.88
CA LEU A 85 -15.64 -10.47 12.97
C LEU A 85 -16.71 -11.27 13.74
N SER A 86 -17.50 -10.60 14.59
CA SER A 86 -18.65 -11.23 15.28
C SER A 86 -19.64 -11.87 14.32
N MET A 87 -19.70 -11.46 13.04
CA MET A 87 -20.60 -12.08 12.05
C MET A 87 -20.32 -13.58 11.79
N PHE A 88 -19.12 -14.06 12.16
CA PHE A 88 -18.73 -15.46 12.03
C PHE A 88 -18.88 -16.27 13.32
N HIS A 89 -19.42 -15.65 14.36
CA HIS A 89 -19.52 -16.23 15.69
C HIS A 89 -20.97 -16.18 16.18
N THR A 90 -21.40 -17.19 16.93
CA THR A 90 -22.64 -17.13 17.68
C THR A 90 -22.45 -16.25 18.93
N PRO A 91 -23.53 -15.73 19.53
CA PRO A 91 -23.44 -14.95 20.77
C PRO A 91 -22.67 -15.68 21.88
N GLU A 92 -22.89 -17.00 22.02
CA GLU A 92 -22.23 -17.83 23.04
C GLU A 92 -20.72 -17.93 22.84
N GLN A 93 -20.24 -17.79 21.60
CA GLN A 93 -18.81 -17.79 21.28
C GLN A 93 -18.13 -16.45 21.61
N LEU A 94 -18.90 -15.36 21.74
CA LEU A 94 -18.40 -14.01 22.04
C LEU A 94 -18.39 -13.70 23.54
N GLU A 95 -19.08 -14.48 24.37
CA GLU A 95 -19.27 -14.24 25.81
C GLU A 95 -18.13 -14.77 26.71
N ARG A 96 -16.91 -15.03 26.18
CA ARG A 96 -15.76 -15.50 26.97
C ARG A 96 -14.72 -14.43 27.27
#